data_AF-A0A954HV19-F1
#
_entry.id   AF-A0A954HV19-F1
#
_cell.length_a   1.000
_cell.length_b   1.000
_cell.length_c   1.000
_cell.angle_alpha   90.00
_cell.angle_beta   90.00
_cell.angle_gamma   90.00
#
_symmetry.space_group_name_H-M   'P 1'
#
loop_
_entity.id
_entity.type
_entity.pdbx_description
1 polymer ?
#
loop_
_entity_poly.entity_id
_entity_poly.type
_entity_poly.pdbx_seq_one_letter_code
_entity_poly.pdbx_strand_id
1 'polypeptide(L)'
;MVRWNSLGAVVKNRSSQKLVIAFDHPTQDNTWAYSYLSGGQRSPGGLDVDGFRAFDTSVVVIYSALWSDTMHTSWWKLRNGHIAVVKDGSRPNELIFDVYTDVAFGQVTVWMSPQMKTDRDFGWKFGNETLPIAAENL
;
A
#
# COMPACT_ATOMS: atom_id res chain seq x y z
N MET A 1 22.64 15.34 6.02
CA MET A 1 22.24 13.97 6.41
C MET A 1 20.81 13.77 5.93
N VAL A 2 20.60 12.99 4.87
CA VAL A 2 19.24 12.64 4.41
C VAL A 2 18.66 11.69 5.45
N ARG A 3 17.57 12.08 6.10
CA ARG A 3 16.89 11.23 7.07
C ARG A 3 16.12 10.15 6.31
N TRP A 4 16.71 8.98 6.15
CA TRP A 4 16.03 7.82 5.56
C TRP A 4 14.77 7.40 6.34
N ASN A 5 14.68 7.78 7.62
CA ASN A 5 13.54 7.52 8.51
C ASN A 5 12.27 8.35 8.18
N SER A 6 12.33 9.28 7.22
CA SER A 6 11.14 10.03 6.75
C SER A 6 10.58 9.54 5.41
N LEU A 7 11.18 8.50 4.81
CA LEU A 7 10.90 8.04 3.44
C LEU A 7 10.35 6.61 3.41
N GLY A 8 9.45 6.27 4.33
CA GLY A 8 8.66 5.03 4.20
C GLY A 8 7.64 5.13 3.07
N ALA A 9 7.11 4.00 2.62
CA ALA A 9 6.02 3.98 1.65
C ALA A 9 4.67 4.38 2.29
N VAL A 10 3.76 4.93 1.49
CA VAL A 10 2.42 5.30 1.93
C VAL A 10 1.39 4.73 0.96
N VAL A 11 0.32 4.14 1.50
CA VAL A 11 -0.87 3.79 0.72
C VAL A 11 -2.00 4.72 1.13
N LYS A 12 -2.62 5.37 0.16
CA LYS A 12 -3.83 6.19 0.32
C LYS A 12 -5.00 5.44 -0.29
N ASN A 13 -6.03 5.15 0.51
CA ASN A 13 -7.23 4.51 0.04
C ASN A 13 -8.29 5.55 -0.34
N ARG A 14 -8.45 5.80 -1.64
CA ARG A 14 -9.55 6.61 -2.20
C ARG A 14 -10.67 5.74 -2.80
N SER A 15 -10.62 4.43 -2.59
CA SER A 15 -11.66 3.51 -3.04
C SER A 15 -12.78 3.36 -2.01
N SER A 16 -13.90 2.82 -2.46
CA SER A 16 -15.01 2.39 -1.60
C SER A 16 -14.68 1.14 -0.76
N GLN A 17 -13.65 0.40 -1.14
CA GLN A 17 -13.28 -0.88 -0.54
C GLN A 17 -12.32 -0.72 0.63
N LYS A 18 -12.32 -1.70 1.54
CA LYS A 18 -11.35 -1.77 2.64
C LYS A 18 -10.08 -2.47 2.17
N LEU A 19 -8.91 -1.96 2.56
CA LEU A 19 -7.61 -2.55 2.27
C LEU A 19 -6.99 -3.18 3.53
N VAL A 20 -6.16 -4.19 3.31
CA VAL A 20 -5.20 -4.73 4.28
C VAL A 20 -3.81 -4.27 3.88
N ILE A 21 -3.05 -3.78 4.84
CA ILE A 21 -1.69 -3.29 4.66
C ILE A 21 -0.81 -3.93 5.69
N ALA A 22 0.37 -4.38 5.32
CA ALA A 22 1.36 -4.89 6.23
C ALA A 22 2.72 -4.26 5.94
N PHE A 23 3.52 -4.14 6.99
CA PHE A 23 4.72 -3.31 7.01
C PHE A 23 6.00 -4.15 7.09
N ASP A 24 7.11 -3.63 6.55
CA ASP A 24 8.39 -4.35 6.39
C ASP A 24 9.21 -4.45 7.69
N HIS A 25 8.63 -4.10 8.83
CA HIS A 25 9.28 -4.19 10.14
C HIS A 25 8.33 -4.81 11.16
N PRO A 26 8.79 -5.78 11.95
CA PRO A 26 7.99 -6.29 13.06
C PRO A 26 7.80 -5.20 14.12
N THR A 27 6.73 -5.26 14.88
CA THR A 27 6.51 -4.41 16.06
C THR A 27 7.57 -4.71 17.13
N GLN A 28 7.58 -3.92 18.19
CA GLN A 28 8.61 -3.97 19.25
C GLN A 28 8.75 -5.36 19.91
N ASP A 29 7.75 -6.22 19.73
CA ASP A 29 7.63 -7.60 20.21
C ASP A 29 7.94 -8.68 19.14
N ASN A 30 8.56 -8.32 18.02
CA ASN A 30 8.89 -9.22 16.91
C ASN A 30 7.67 -9.84 16.18
N THR A 31 6.48 -9.26 16.32
CA THR A 31 5.31 -9.68 15.53
C THR A 31 5.14 -8.83 14.27
N TRP A 32 4.54 -9.38 13.23
CA TRP A 32 4.34 -8.64 11.98
C TRP A 32 3.06 -7.81 12.07
N ALA A 33 3.21 -6.50 11.95
CA ALA A 33 2.11 -5.54 12.02
C ALA A 33 1.37 -5.42 10.69
N TYR A 34 0.04 -5.39 10.77
CA TYR A 34 -0.81 -4.97 9.66
C TYR A 34 -1.74 -3.83 10.09
N SER A 35 -2.42 -3.21 9.14
CA SER A 35 -3.46 -2.21 9.37
C SER A 35 -4.56 -2.41 8.35
N TYR A 36 -5.74 -1.89 8.69
CA TYR A 36 -6.82 -1.79 7.73
C TYR A 36 -7.04 -0.34 7.33
N LEU A 37 -7.20 -0.09 6.03
CA LEU A 37 -7.61 1.23 5.53
C LEU A 37 -9.02 1.14 4.96
N SER A 38 -9.96 1.83 5.58
CA SER A 38 -11.24 2.19 4.95
C SER A 38 -11.02 3.29 3.90
N GLY A 39 -12.02 3.49 3.04
CA GLY A 39 -12.03 4.62 2.11
C GLY A 39 -11.85 5.95 2.84
N GLY A 40 -11.01 6.83 2.30
CA GLY A 40 -10.66 8.11 2.92
C GLY A 40 -9.43 8.08 3.82
N GLN A 41 -8.83 6.92 4.07
CA GLN A 41 -7.71 6.77 5.01
C GLN A 41 -6.37 6.56 4.30
N ARG A 42 -5.28 6.74 5.06
CA ARG A 42 -3.92 6.45 4.60
C ARG A 42 -3.11 5.70 5.64
N SER A 43 -2.15 4.91 5.17
CA SER A 43 -1.15 4.31 6.05
C SER A 43 -0.24 5.39 6.64
N PRO A 44 0.30 5.17 7.85
CA PRO A 44 1.39 5.98 8.37
C PRO A 44 2.58 5.95 7.41
N GLY A 45 3.34 7.04 7.35
CA GLY A 45 4.64 7.08 6.68
C GLY A 45 5.76 6.65 7.61
N GLY A 46 6.99 6.58 7.09
CA GLY A 46 8.19 6.27 7.88
C GLY A 46 8.53 4.78 7.97
N LEU A 47 7.62 3.89 7.54
CA LEU A 47 7.89 2.47 7.32
C LEU A 47 7.54 2.08 5.90
N ASP A 48 8.28 1.11 5.34
CA ASP A 48 7.93 0.52 4.06
C ASP A 48 6.72 -0.40 4.19
N VAL A 49 5.93 -0.47 3.12
CA VAL A 49 4.75 -1.33 3.03
C VAL A 49 5.19 -2.63 2.39
N ASP A 50 5.32 -3.68 3.19
CA ASP A 50 5.75 -4.99 2.70
C ASP A 50 4.69 -5.66 1.83
N GLY A 51 3.41 -5.32 2.03
CA GLY A 51 2.33 -5.73 1.16
C GLY A 51 1.03 -4.97 1.45
N PHE A 52 0.29 -4.58 0.41
CA PHE A 52 -1.12 -4.23 0.54
C PHE A 52 -1.99 -4.97 -0.48
N ARG A 53 -3.26 -5.18 -0.12
CA ARG A 53 -4.29 -5.79 -0.97
C ARG A 53 -5.69 -5.39 -0.51
N ALA A 54 -6.72 -5.78 -1.26
CA ALA A 54 -8.09 -5.66 -0.80
C ALA A 54 -8.37 -6.61 0.39
N PHE A 55 -9.20 -6.17 1.32
CA PHE A 55 -9.66 -7.01 2.44
C PHE A 55 -10.54 -8.15 1.97
N ASP A 56 -11.46 -7.86 1.05
CA ASP A 56 -12.23 -8.89 0.36
C ASP A 56 -11.34 -9.56 -0.69
N THR A 57 -11.17 -10.87 -0.56
CA THR A 57 -10.33 -11.69 -1.46
C THR A 57 -10.89 -11.83 -2.86
N SER A 58 -12.16 -11.48 -3.08
CA SER A 58 -12.79 -11.45 -4.41
C SER A 58 -12.47 -10.18 -5.20
N VAL A 59 -11.90 -9.16 -4.55
CA VAL A 59 -11.53 -7.87 -5.15
C VAL A 59 -10.07 -7.89 -5.59
N VAL A 60 -9.82 -7.53 -6.83
CA VAL A 60 -8.47 -7.48 -7.43
C VAL A 60 -7.93 -6.06 -7.36
N VAL A 61 -6.63 -5.91 -7.08
CA VAL A 61 -5.95 -4.61 -7.06
C VAL A 61 -4.98 -4.53 -8.22
N ILE A 62 -5.29 -3.72 -9.23
CA ILE A 62 -4.55 -3.61 -10.48
C ILE A 62 -3.58 -2.44 -10.38
N TYR A 63 -2.31 -2.69 -10.71
CA TYR A 63 -1.35 -1.61 -10.89
C TYR A 63 -1.57 -0.98 -12.27
N SER A 64 -2.00 0.28 -12.30
CA SER A 64 -2.08 1.09 -13.51
C SER A 64 -0.77 1.83 -13.68
N ALA A 65 0.09 1.33 -14.57
CA ALA A 65 1.20 2.12 -15.07
C ALA A 65 0.73 2.94 -16.27
N LEU A 66 1.33 4.12 -16.49
CA LEU A 66 1.03 5.07 -17.57
C LEU A 66 0.80 4.44 -18.98
N TRP A 67 1.27 3.21 -19.22
CA TRP A 67 1.22 2.54 -20.53
C TRP A 67 0.81 1.06 -20.46
N SER A 68 0.53 0.51 -19.27
CA SER A 68 0.15 -0.91 -19.13
C SER A 68 -0.47 -1.20 -17.77
N ASP A 69 -1.61 -1.87 -17.78
CA ASP A 69 -2.22 -2.41 -16.57
C ASP A 69 -1.59 -3.75 -16.23
N THR A 70 -1.10 -3.87 -15.01
CA THR A 70 -0.60 -5.13 -14.47
C THR A 70 -1.59 -5.66 -13.44
N MET A 71 -2.32 -6.71 -13.81
CA MET A 71 -3.24 -7.37 -12.91
C MET A 71 -2.47 -8.26 -11.92
N HIS A 72 -2.75 -8.09 -10.63
CA HIS A 72 -2.29 -8.98 -9.58
C HIS A 72 -3.36 -9.09 -8.50
N THR A 73 -3.64 -10.31 -8.05
CA THR A 73 -4.76 -10.60 -7.15
C THR A 73 -4.33 -10.75 -5.69
N SER A 74 -3.02 -10.69 -5.43
CA SER A 74 -2.47 -10.91 -4.11
C SER A 74 -1.92 -9.61 -3.55
N TRP A 75 -0.64 -9.55 -3.17
CA TRP A 75 -0.09 -8.41 -2.46
C TRP A 75 0.83 -7.56 -3.32
N TRP A 76 0.79 -6.26 -3.07
CA TRP A 76 1.70 -5.28 -3.67
C TRP A 76 2.64 -4.69 -2.62
N LYS A 77 3.94 -4.84 -2.82
CA LYS A 77 4.97 -4.23 -1.98
C LYS A 77 5.37 -2.85 -2.52
N LEU A 78 5.49 -1.87 -1.61
CA LEU A 78 5.97 -0.51 -1.88
C LEU A 78 7.10 -0.16 -0.91
N ARG A 79 8.13 0.55 -1.39
CA ARG A 79 9.31 0.91 -0.58
C ARG A 79 9.64 2.40 -0.66
N ASN A 80 10.70 2.88 -0.02
CA ASN A 80 11.50 4.05 -0.45
C ASN A 80 10.70 5.32 -0.84
N GLY A 81 9.75 5.76 -0.03
CA GLY A 81 9.01 7.01 -0.26
C GLY A 81 8.00 6.96 -1.41
N HIS A 82 7.69 5.77 -1.91
CA HIS A 82 6.61 5.59 -2.88
C HIS A 82 5.26 5.78 -2.21
N ILE A 83 4.36 6.46 -2.90
CA ILE A 83 2.99 6.66 -2.48
C ILE A 83 2.06 6.00 -3.50
N ALA A 84 1.28 5.02 -3.05
CA ALA A 84 0.20 4.45 -3.84
C ALA A 84 -1.12 5.15 -3.52
N VAL A 85 -1.87 5.50 -4.56
CA VAL A 85 -3.27 5.93 -4.43
C VAL A 85 -4.15 4.87 -5.06
N VAL A 86 -4.94 4.20 -4.23
CA VAL A 86 -5.88 3.15 -4.64
C VAL A 86 -7.26 3.77 -4.85
N LYS A 87 -7.91 3.46 -5.96
CA LYS A 87 -9.21 3.97 -6.39
C LYS A 87 -10.09 2.81 -6.85
N ASP A 88 -11.39 3.03 -6.89
CA ASP A 88 -12.30 2.07 -7.53
C ASP A 88 -11.98 1.98 -9.04
N GLY A 89 -11.97 0.76 -9.55
CA GLY A 89 -11.84 0.48 -10.97
C GLY A 89 -13.17 0.62 -11.71
N SER A 90 -13.17 0.22 -12.98
CA SER A 90 -14.38 0.28 -13.81
C SER A 90 -15.41 -0.81 -13.47
N ARG A 91 -14.99 -1.85 -12.74
CA ARG A 91 -15.79 -3.02 -12.37
C ARG A 91 -15.95 -3.12 -10.85
N PRO A 92 -17.04 -3.74 -10.35
CA PRO A 92 -17.33 -3.79 -8.91
C PRO A 92 -16.26 -4.48 -8.05
N ASN A 93 -15.53 -5.45 -8.61
CA ASN A 93 -14.51 -6.22 -7.90
C ASN A 93 -13.09 -5.84 -8.32
N GLU A 94 -12.92 -4.59 -8.74
CA GLU A 94 -11.67 -4.09 -9.30
C GLU A 94 -11.30 -2.78 -8.61
N LEU A 95 -10.08 -2.75 -8.08
CA LEU A 95 -9.41 -1.54 -7.65
C LEU A 95 -8.24 -1.28 -8.59
N ILE A 96 -7.95 -0.01 -8.81
CA ILE A 96 -6.80 0.43 -9.59
C ILE A 96 -5.93 1.30 -8.68
N PHE A 97 -4.62 1.16 -8.76
CA PHE A 97 -3.71 2.08 -8.08
C PHE A 97 -2.61 2.62 -8.97
N ASP A 98 -2.29 3.88 -8.71
CA ASP A 98 -1.16 4.59 -9.30
C ASP A 98 -0.07 4.77 -8.23
N VAL A 99 1.19 4.75 -8.64
CA VAL A 99 2.35 5.00 -7.76
C VAL A 99 3.04 6.30 -8.16
N TYR A 100 3.38 7.12 -7.17
CA TYR A 100 4.18 8.33 -7.34
C TYR A 100 5.24 8.44 -6.26
N THR A 101 6.27 9.24 -6.52
CA THR A 101 7.22 9.66 -5.50
C THR A 101 7.11 11.16 -5.33
N ASP A 102 7.11 11.61 -4.07
CA ASP A 102 7.24 13.01 -3.75
C ASP A 102 8.72 13.38 -3.87
N VAL A 103 9.10 14.03 -4.99
CA VAL A 103 10.43 14.59 -5.17
C VAL A 103 10.36 16.09 -4.91
N ALA A 104 11.47 16.71 -4.50
CA ALA A 104 11.55 18.11 -4.08
C ALA A 104 11.06 19.17 -5.11
N PHE A 105 10.68 18.75 -6.33
CA PHE A 105 10.14 19.58 -7.41
C PHE A 105 8.66 19.27 -7.77
N GLY A 106 7.94 18.53 -6.92
CA GLY A 106 6.51 18.19 -7.10
C GLY A 106 6.25 16.68 -7.23
N GLN A 107 4.97 16.29 -7.28
CA GLN A 107 4.58 14.89 -7.52
C GLN A 107 5.01 14.47 -8.92
N VAL A 108 5.93 13.51 -9.00
CA VAL A 108 6.28 12.87 -10.26
C VAL A 108 5.67 11.47 -10.26
N THR A 109 4.77 11.21 -11.20
CA THR A 109 4.33 9.86 -11.53
C THR A 109 5.49 9.17 -12.25
N VAL A 110 6.31 8.45 -11.49
CA VAL A 110 7.45 7.70 -12.06
C VAL A 110 6.99 6.28 -12.37
N TRP A 111 7.49 5.72 -13.47
CA TRP A 111 7.38 4.28 -13.76
C TRP A 111 8.18 3.51 -12.71
N MET A 112 7.53 3.13 -11.63
CA MET A 112 8.11 2.41 -10.51
C MET A 112 7.37 1.10 -10.39
N SER A 113 8.07 -0.02 -10.52
CA SER A 113 7.45 -1.34 -10.48
C SER A 113 7.20 -1.76 -9.04
N PRO A 114 5.97 -1.66 -8.50
CA PRO A 114 5.65 -2.31 -7.24
C PRO A 114 5.92 -3.81 -7.37
N GLN A 115 6.41 -4.44 -6.30
CA GLN A 115 6.72 -5.87 -6.36
C GLN A 115 5.47 -6.67 -6.03
N MET A 116 5.18 -7.67 -6.86
CA MET A 116 4.15 -8.66 -6.57
C MET A 116 4.64 -9.60 -5.46
N LYS A 117 3.76 -9.85 -4.51
CA LYS A 117 3.94 -10.84 -3.44
C LYS A 117 2.69 -11.70 -3.28
N THR A 118 2.86 -12.83 -2.64
CA THR A 118 1.86 -13.83 -2.28
C THR A 118 1.85 -14.07 -0.77
N ASP A 119 0.83 -14.73 -0.23
CA ASP A 119 0.78 -15.08 1.20
C ASP A 119 2.00 -15.89 1.67
N ARG A 120 2.67 -16.62 0.76
CA ARG A 120 3.88 -17.40 1.07
C ARG A 120 5.12 -16.54 1.28
N ASP A 121 5.13 -15.33 0.72
CA ASP A 121 6.23 -14.37 0.87
C ASP A 121 6.22 -13.69 2.24
N PHE A 122 5.19 -13.96 3.03
CA PHE A 122 4.92 -13.33 4.32
C PHE A 122 5.00 -14.36 5.44
N GLY A 123 5.97 -14.18 6.35
CA GLY A 123 6.11 -14.99 7.56
C GLY A 123 5.13 -14.60 8.69
N TRP A 124 3.99 -14.00 8.35
CA TRP A 124 3.13 -13.27 9.27
C TRP A 124 1.95 -14.12 9.72
N LYS A 125 1.49 -13.94 10.96
CA LYS A 125 0.20 -14.47 11.42
C LYS A 125 -0.83 -13.34 11.43
N PHE A 126 -1.92 -13.52 10.68
CA PHE A 126 -3.09 -12.64 10.71
C PHE A 126 -3.64 -12.60 12.15
N GLY A 127 -3.97 -11.42 12.68
CA GLY A 127 -4.61 -11.27 14.00
C GLY A 127 -3.79 -10.62 15.11
N ASN A 128 -2.48 -10.44 14.97
CA ASN A 128 -1.63 -10.13 16.13
C ASN A 128 -1.59 -8.65 16.55
N GLU A 129 -1.41 -7.68 15.65
CA GLU A 129 -1.40 -6.25 16.00
C GLU A 129 -1.88 -5.37 14.83
N THR A 130 -2.53 -4.23 15.16
CA THR A 130 -3.00 -3.23 14.19
C THR A 130 -2.29 -1.88 14.40
N LEU A 131 -1.54 -1.38 13.41
CA LEU A 131 -0.90 -0.06 13.52
C LEU A 131 -1.92 1.08 13.34
N PRO A 132 -1.68 2.24 14.00
CA PRO A 132 -2.55 3.40 13.88
C PRO A 132 -2.54 3.95 12.43
N ILE A 133 -3.73 4.35 12.00
CA ILE A 133 -3.99 4.92 10.68
C ILE A 133 -4.33 6.40 10.84
N ALA A 134 -3.86 7.22 9.91
CA ALA A 134 -4.20 8.64 9.91
C ALA A 134 -5.52 8.84 9.15
N ALA A 135 -6.49 9.46 9.80
CA ALA A 135 -7.71 9.97 9.16
C ALA A 135 -7.47 11.44 8.80
N GLU A 136 -7.25 11.78 7.52
CA GLU A 136 -7.08 13.20 7.12
C GLU A 136 -7.43 13.50 5.66
N ASN A 137 -7.77 14.80 5.44
CA ASN A 137 -8.06 15.52 4.21
C ASN A 137 -7.28 15.04 2.97
N LEU A 138 -7.97 14.34 2.08
CA LEU A 138 -7.44 13.81 0.81
C LEU A 138 -7.23 14.84 -0.29
#